data_AF-A0A9D1ZW52-F1
#
_entry.id   AF-A0A9D1ZW52-F1
#
_cell.length_a   1.000
_cell.length_b   1.000
_cell.length_c   1.000
_cell.angle_alpha   90.00
_cell.angle_beta   90.00
_cell.angle_gamma   90.00
#
_symmetry.space_group_name_H-M   'P 1'
#
loop_
_entity.id
_entity.type
_entity.pdbx_description
1 polymer ?
#
loop_
_entity_poly.entity_id
_entity_poly.type
_entity_poly.pdbx_seq_one_letter_code
_entity_poly.pdbx_strand_id
1 'polypeptide(L)'
;MSVADRSIDPRIKESAKEEFLQKGFLDASLQEICKNAGVTTGALYKRFKGKEELFCALVESTVQDLEEVVRQKSVLPATLTDEQLKKAWDMDREYMQWWFDYLYDRYDEMRLLLVFSDGTKYANFEHELVESMSHTTYAYYKEARRRGLTKTDISEKELHVMLSSFWTAICEPLIHGFTKEEAGHISDLMCGLFDWYKMLGFER
;
A
#
# COMPACT_ATOMS: atom_id res chain seq x y z
N MET A 1 13.95 -31.09 17.21
CA MET A 1 12.71 -30.67 16.50
C MET A 1 12.98 -30.78 15.01
N SER A 2 12.21 -31.58 14.27
CA SER A 2 12.38 -31.69 12.82
C SER A 2 12.02 -30.37 12.16
N VAL A 3 12.95 -29.77 11.43
CA VAL A 3 12.67 -28.62 10.57
C VAL A 3 11.61 -29.06 9.57
N ALA A 4 10.50 -28.32 9.50
CA ALA A 4 9.45 -28.61 8.54
C ALA A 4 10.03 -28.46 7.13
N ASP A 5 9.92 -29.49 6.30
CA ASP A 5 10.30 -29.45 4.90
C ASP A 5 9.46 -28.37 4.18
N ARG A 6 10.07 -27.25 3.80
CA ARG A 6 9.36 -26.12 3.15
C ARG A 6 9.30 -26.23 1.61
N SER A 7 9.70 -27.37 1.03
CA SER A 7 9.75 -27.57 -0.43
C SER A 7 8.38 -27.48 -1.14
N ILE A 8 7.28 -27.57 -0.39
CA ILE A 8 5.91 -27.43 -0.93
C ILE A 8 5.28 -26.08 -0.60
N ASP A 9 5.94 -25.20 0.16
CA ASP A 9 5.39 -23.89 0.50
C ASP A 9 5.10 -23.05 -0.76
N PRO A 10 5.98 -23.00 -1.79
CA PRO A 10 5.72 -22.21 -2.99
C PRO A 10 4.44 -22.61 -3.74
N ARG A 11 4.19 -23.91 -3.93
CA ARG A 11 2.99 -24.41 -4.63
C ARG A 11 1.70 -24.18 -3.81
N ILE A 12 1.78 -24.23 -2.48
CA ILE A 12 0.64 -23.90 -1.61
C ILE A 12 0.34 -22.41 -1.71
N LYS A 13 1.37 -21.56 -1.65
CA LYS A 13 1.22 -20.11 -1.76
C LYS A 13 0.68 -19.69 -3.12
N GLU A 14 1.17 -20.26 -4.22
CA GLU A 14 0.67 -19.94 -5.56
C GLU A 14 -0.82 -20.31 -5.70
N SER A 15 -1.18 -21.54 -5.33
CA SER A 15 -2.57 -22.02 -5.34
C SER A 15 -3.49 -21.17 -4.44
N ALA A 16 -2.98 -20.74 -3.28
CA ALA A 16 -3.71 -19.86 -2.38
C ALA A 16 -3.93 -18.48 -2.96
N LYS A 17 -2.88 -17.88 -3.56
CA LYS A 17 -2.95 -16.58 -4.21
C LYS A 17 -4.01 -16.59 -5.33
N GLU A 18 -4.00 -17.60 -6.19
CA GLU A 18 -5.02 -17.79 -7.23
C GLU A 18 -6.44 -17.90 -6.66
N GLU A 19 -6.66 -18.75 -5.66
CA GLU A 19 -7.98 -18.94 -5.04
C GLU A 19 -8.47 -17.63 -4.38
N PHE A 20 -7.60 -16.91 -3.67
CA PHE A 20 -7.96 -15.65 -3.01
C PHE A 20 -8.23 -14.52 -4.00
N LEU A 21 -7.45 -14.41 -5.08
CA LEU A 21 -7.69 -13.41 -6.13
C LEU A 21 -8.98 -13.69 -6.92
N GLN A 22 -9.44 -14.94 -6.96
CA GLN A 22 -10.67 -15.31 -7.64
C GLN A 22 -11.92 -15.17 -6.77
N LYS A 23 -11.83 -15.55 -5.49
CA LYS A 23 -13.01 -15.70 -4.60
C LYS A 23 -13.01 -14.77 -3.40
N GLY A 24 -11.93 -14.04 -3.15
CA GLY A 24 -11.75 -13.32 -1.90
C GLY A 24 -11.46 -14.23 -0.71
N PHE A 25 -11.00 -13.64 0.39
CA PHE A 25 -10.67 -14.40 1.59
C PHE A 25 -11.85 -15.19 2.15
N LEU A 26 -13.04 -14.58 2.26
CA LEU A 26 -14.22 -15.21 2.88
C LEU A 26 -14.64 -16.50 2.15
N ASP A 27 -14.75 -16.46 0.82
CA ASP A 27 -15.27 -17.58 0.03
C ASP A 27 -14.19 -18.57 -0.45
N ALA A 28 -12.90 -18.25 -0.28
CA ALA A 28 -11.81 -19.15 -0.61
C ALA A 28 -11.83 -20.45 0.22
N SER A 29 -11.52 -21.58 -0.45
CA SER A 29 -11.53 -22.92 0.11
C SER A 29 -10.12 -23.50 0.30
N LEU A 30 -9.75 -23.83 1.55
CA LEU A 30 -8.51 -24.55 1.83
C LEU A 30 -8.45 -25.92 1.15
N GLN A 31 -9.60 -26.57 0.91
CA GLN A 31 -9.65 -27.85 0.21
C GLN A 31 -9.27 -27.69 -1.26
N GLU A 32 -9.80 -26.66 -1.92
CA GLU A 32 -9.48 -26.38 -3.32
C GLU A 32 -8.01 -25.96 -3.46
N ILE A 33 -7.51 -25.13 -2.53
CA ILE A 33 -6.10 -24.76 -2.46
C ILE A 33 -5.21 -26.00 -2.35
N CYS A 34 -5.53 -26.92 -1.44
CA CYS A 34 -4.77 -28.17 -1.26
C CYS A 34 -4.79 -29.03 -2.53
N LYS A 35 -5.97 -29.18 -3.14
CA LYS A 35 -6.18 -29.97 -4.35
C LYS A 35 -5.34 -29.42 -5.52
N ASN A 36 -5.40 -28.11 -5.76
CA ASN A 36 -4.67 -27.46 -6.85
C ASN A 36 -3.15 -27.44 -6.61
N ALA A 37 -2.72 -27.30 -5.35
CA ALA A 37 -1.31 -27.41 -4.97
C ALA A 37 -0.77 -28.86 -4.98
N GLY A 38 -1.64 -29.87 -5.15
CA GLY A 38 -1.27 -31.29 -5.09
C GLY A 38 -0.80 -31.74 -3.71
N VAL A 39 -1.36 -31.18 -2.63
CA VAL A 39 -0.97 -31.48 -1.24
C VAL A 39 -2.17 -31.98 -0.43
N THR A 40 -1.90 -32.68 0.67
CA THR A 40 -2.95 -33.06 1.62
C THR A 40 -3.23 -31.91 2.60
N THR A 41 -4.45 -31.85 3.12
CA THR A 41 -4.83 -30.87 4.14
C THR A 41 -3.95 -31.00 5.39
N GLY A 42 -3.58 -32.22 5.78
CA GLY A 42 -2.64 -32.45 6.89
C GLY A 42 -1.23 -31.90 6.62
N ALA A 43 -0.78 -31.87 5.36
CA ALA A 43 0.48 -31.23 4.99
C ALA A 43 0.37 -29.70 5.08
N LEU A 44 -0.75 -29.11 4.67
CA LEU A 44 -1.00 -27.67 4.84
C LEU A 44 -1.00 -27.28 6.32
N TYR A 45 -1.73 -28.00 7.17
CA TYR A 45 -1.84 -27.68 8.61
C TYR A 45 -0.54 -27.79 9.40
N LYS A 46 0.46 -28.52 8.89
CA LYS A 46 1.82 -28.53 9.47
C LYS A 46 2.58 -27.22 9.26
N ARG A 47 2.11 -26.35 8.36
CA ARG A 47 2.78 -25.11 7.93
C ARG A 47 1.96 -23.88 8.24
N PHE A 48 0.66 -23.95 7.97
CA PHE A 48 -0.30 -22.88 8.20
C PHE A 48 -1.45 -23.43 9.06
N LYS A 49 -1.69 -22.80 10.21
CA LYS A 49 -2.78 -23.08 11.17
C LYS A 49 -4.16 -22.92 10.55
N GLY A 50 -4.27 -22.21 9.42
CA GLY A 50 -5.52 -22.07 8.69
C GLY A 50 -5.42 -21.07 7.55
N LYS A 51 -6.60 -20.69 7.05
CA LYS A 51 -6.78 -19.80 5.89
C LYS A 51 -6.18 -18.41 6.13
N GLU A 52 -6.37 -17.86 7.33
CA GLU A 52 -5.86 -16.53 7.67
C GLU A 52 -4.33 -16.46 7.74
N GLU A 53 -3.66 -17.45 8.33
CA GLU A 53 -2.19 -17.48 8.37
C GLU A 53 -1.60 -17.64 6.97
N LEU A 54 -2.27 -18.40 6.10
CA LEU A 54 -1.89 -18.54 4.70
C LEU A 54 -2.06 -17.22 3.93
N PHE A 55 -3.17 -16.51 4.11
CA PHE A 55 -3.39 -15.19 3.53
C PHE A 55 -2.33 -14.20 4.02
N CYS A 56 -2.08 -14.14 5.32
CA CYS A 56 -1.05 -13.28 5.91
C CYS A 56 0.33 -13.57 5.30
N ALA A 57 0.70 -14.84 5.13
CA ALA A 57 1.99 -15.23 4.58
C ALA A 57 2.17 -14.88 3.09
N LEU A 58 1.11 -14.50 2.37
CA LEU A 58 1.19 -13.97 1.01
C LEU A 58 1.49 -12.48 1.01
N VAL A 59 0.80 -11.73 1.87
CA VAL A 59 0.85 -10.25 1.84
C VAL A 59 1.87 -9.64 2.81
N GLU A 60 2.40 -10.42 3.76
CA GLU A 60 3.26 -9.92 4.85
C GLU A 60 4.49 -9.15 4.35
N SER A 61 5.18 -9.64 3.31
CA SER A 61 6.33 -8.92 2.75
C SER A 61 5.94 -7.57 2.15
N THR A 62 4.81 -7.53 1.43
CA THR A 62 4.29 -6.29 0.83
C THR A 62 3.88 -5.28 1.89
N VAL A 63 3.23 -5.74 2.96
CA VAL A 63 2.86 -4.88 4.11
C VAL A 63 4.12 -4.33 4.78
N GLN A 64 5.11 -5.18 5.06
CA GLN A 64 6.37 -4.77 5.69
C GLN A 64 7.15 -3.78 4.82
N ASP A 65 7.21 -4.02 3.51
CA ASP A 65 7.87 -3.12 2.56
C ASP A 65 7.19 -1.74 2.56
N LEU A 66 5.85 -1.69 2.55
CA LEU A 66 5.09 -0.43 2.60
C LEU A 66 5.29 0.29 3.92
N GLU A 67 5.22 -0.43 5.05
CA GLU A 67 5.52 0.10 6.38
C GLU A 67 6.91 0.73 6.44
N GLU A 68 7.91 0.10 5.81
CA GLU A 68 9.27 0.63 5.74
C GLU A 68 9.36 1.88 4.88
N VAL A 69 8.65 1.97 3.76
CA VAL A 69 8.57 3.20 2.97
C VAL A 69 7.96 4.33 3.80
N VAL A 70 6.91 4.07 4.59
CA VAL A 70 6.33 5.06 5.50
C VAL A 70 7.38 5.50 6.51
N ARG A 71 8.04 4.54 7.16
CA ARG A 71 9.03 4.78 8.23
C ARG A 71 10.22 5.60 7.74
N GLN A 72 10.71 5.33 6.53
CA GLN A 72 11.78 6.09 5.90
C GLN A 72 11.35 7.53 5.59
N LYS A 73 10.07 7.75 5.30
CA LYS A 73 9.50 9.09 5.11
C LYS A 73 9.17 9.77 6.44
N SER A 74 9.02 9.03 7.54
CA SER A 74 8.93 9.56 8.91
C SER A 74 10.27 10.08 9.47
N VAL A 75 11.13 10.68 8.61
CA VAL A 75 12.28 11.48 9.08
C VAL A 75 11.76 12.60 9.97
N LEU A 76 12.54 13.00 10.99
CA LEU A 76 12.26 14.21 11.77
C LEU A 76 12.27 15.43 10.82
N PRO A 77 11.12 16.06 10.50
CA PRO A 77 11.09 17.13 9.50
C PRO A 77 11.98 18.32 9.89
N ALA A 78 12.22 18.48 11.19
CA ALA A 78 13.15 19.46 11.76
C ALA A 78 14.60 19.33 11.27
N THR A 79 15.05 18.15 10.83
CA THR A 79 16.41 17.96 10.32
C THR A 79 16.57 18.27 8.83
N LEU A 80 15.46 18.46 8.11
CA LEU A 80 15.46 18.76 6.68
C LEU A 80 15.76 20.23 6.42
N THR A 81 16.38 20.55 5.28
CA THR A 81 16.46 21.94 4.79
C THR A 81 15.11 22.42 4.27
N ASP A 82 14.94 23.73 4.11
CA ASP A 82 13.69 24.29 3.58
C ASP A 82 13.37 23.76 2.17
N GLU A 83 14.40 23.61 1.33
CA GLU A 83 14.28 23.03 -0.01
C GLU A 83 13.86 21.56 0.03
N GLN A 84 14.45 20.76 0.92
CA GLN A 84 14.03 19.35 1.10
C GLN A 84 12.60 19.25 1.60
N LEU A 85 12.20 20.14 2.52
CA LEU A 85 10.87 20.15 3.09
C LEU A 85 9.82 20.54 2.04
N LYS A 86 10.10 21.51 1.17
CA LYS A 86 9.24 21.86 0.02
C LYS A 86 9.20 20.73 -1.01
N LYS A 87 10.35 20.16 -1.36
CA LYS A 87 10.46 19.07 -2.34
C LYS A 87 9.70 17.80 -1.92
N ALA A 88 9.53 17.56 -0.62
CA ALA A 88 8.73 16.44 -0.12
C ALA A 88 7.24 16.50 -0.55
N TRP A 89 6.77 17.67 -0.99
CA TRP A 89 5.41 17.88 -1.51
C TRP A 89 5.35 17.92 -3.04
N ASP A 90 6.49 17.78 -3.71
CA ASP A 90 6.54 17.74 -5.16
C ASP A 90 6.14 16.34 -5.63
N MET A 91 4.89 16.19 -6.06
CA MET A 91 4.38 14.96 -6.65
C MET A 91 4.62 15.00 -8.16
N ASP A 92 5.89 15.16 -8.52
CA ASP A 92 6.29 15.19 -9.91
C ASP A 92 6.08 13.83 -10.60
N ARG A 93 6.21 13.84 -11.92
CA ARG A 93 6.03 12.65 -12.75
C ARG A 93 6.95 11.51 -12.33
N GLU A 94 8.20 11.81 -11.97
CA GLU A 94 9.19 10.77 -11.62
C GLU A 94 8.80 10.09 -10.30
N TYR A 95 8.38 10.87 -9.30
CA TYR A 95 7.93 10.37 -8.01
C TYR A 95 6.63 9.57 -8.12
N MET A 96 5.67 10.07 -8.90
CA MET A 96 4.42 9.34 -9.15
C MET A 96 4.68 8.05 -9.91
N GLN A 97 5.51 8.07 -10.94
CA GLN A 97 5.89 6.86 -11.68
C GLN A 97 6.58 5.84 -10.77
N TRP A 98 7.48 6.28 -9.89
CA TRP A 98 8.10 5.39 -8.90
C TRP A 98 7.07 4.70 -7.99
N TRP A 99 6.05 5.44 -7.51
CA TRP A 99 4.99 4.85 -6.70
C TRP A 99 4.17 3.83 -7.47
N PHE A 100 3.78 4.14 -8.71
CA PHE A 100 3.05 3.20 -9.55
C PHE A 100 3.90 1.96 -9.84
N ASP A 101 5.18 2.11 -10.20
CA ASP A 101 6.10 0.99 -10.39
C ASP A 101 6.18 0.12 -9.12
N TYR A 102 6.39 0.75 -7.96
CA TYR A 102 6.52 0.07 -6.68
C TYR A 102 5.28 -0.75 -6.29
N LEU A 103 4.07 -0.21 -6.53
CA LEU A 103 2.81 -0.89 -6.24
C LEU A 103 2.50 -1.99 -7.25
N TYR A 104 2.77 -1.76 -8.54
CA TYR A 104 2.53 -2.72 -9.61
C TYR A 104 3.53 -3.88 -9.62
N ASP A 105 4.74 -3.70 -9.10
CA ASP A 105 5.68 -4.80 -8.85
C ASP A 105 5.16 -5.80 -7.79
N ARG A 106 4.12 -5.39 -7.03
CA ARG A 106 3.42 -6.18 -6.01
C ARG A 106 1.92 -6.29 -6.32
N TYR A 107 1.55 -6.25 -7.59
CA TYR A 107 0.18 -6.09 -8.05
C TYR A 107 -0.81 -7.08 -7.43
N ASP A 108 -0.48 -8.37 -7.43
CA ASP A 108 -1.33 -9.42 -6.86
C ASP A 108 -1.52 -9.22 -5.36
N GLU A 109 -0.45 -9.01 -4.61
CA GLU A 109 -0.50 -8.81 -3.16
C GLU A 109 -1.23 -7.51 -2.79
N MET A 110 -1.03 -6.44 -3.56
CA MET A 110 -1.78 -5.20 -3.41
C MET A 110 -3.27 -5.42 -3.64
N ARG A 111 -3.65 -6.16 -4.68
CA ARG A 111 -5.06 -6.51 -4.93
C ARG A 111 -5.62 -7.39 -3.83
N LEU A 112 -4.85 -8.34 -3.31
CA LEU A 112 -5.26 -9.13 -2.15
C LEU A 112 -5.60 -8.23 -0.96
N LEU A 113 -4.75 -7.24 -0.66
CA LEU A 113 -4.94 -6.30 0.45
C LEU A 113 -6.11 -5.34 0.23
N LEU A 114 -6.27 -4.81 -0.99
CA LEU A 114 -7.25 -3.76 -1.30
C LEU A 114 -8.66 -4.29 -1.60
N VAL A 115 -8.78 -5.50 -2.16
CA VAL A 115 -10.05 -6.01 -2.72
C VAL A 115 -10.52 -7.29 -2.05
N PHE A 116 -9.58 -8.14 -1.60
CA PHE A 116 -9.89 -9.54 -1.25
C PHE A 116 -9.60 -9.88 0.22
N SER A 117 -9.37 -8.87 1.05
CA SER A 117 -8.93 -9.00 2.45
C SER A 117 -10.07 -9.01 3.48
N ASP A 118 -11.32 -8.81 3.05
CA ASP A 118 -12.49 -8.85 3.93
C ASP A 118 -12.51 -10.13 4.78
N GLY A 119 -12.74 -9.96 6.08
CA GLY A 119 -12.70 -11.07 7.05
C GLY A 119 -11.30 -11.43 7.57
N THR A 120 -10.26 -10.72 7.15
CA THR A 120 -8.91 -10.77 7.75
C THR A 120 -8.63 -9.52 8.58
N LYS A 121 -7.52 -9.51 9.31
CA LYS A 121 -6.99 -8.29 9.93
C LYS A 121 -6.68 -7.14 8.96
N TYR A 122 -6.62 -7.40 7.65
CA TYR A 122 -6.32 -6.40 6.62
C TYR A 122 -7.57 -5.80 5.95
N ALA A 123 -8.77 -6.08 6.44
CA ALA A 123 -10.01 -5.59 5.84
C ALA A 123 -10.08 -4.04 5.71
N ASN A 124 -9.37 -3.30 6.55
CA ASN A 124 -9.29 -1.83 6.49
C ASN A 124 -7.93 -1.31 6.00
N PHE A 125 -7.19 -2.12 5.24
CA PHE A 125 -5.80 -1.84 4.89
C PHE A 125 -5.59 -0.46 4.22
N GLU A 126 -6.42 -0.10 3.24
CA GLU A 126 -6.30 1.21 2.57
C GLU A 126 -6.46 2.36 3.57
N HIS A 127 -7.47 2.27 4.45
CA HIS A 127 -7.74 3.30 5.45
C HIS A 127 -6.58 3.45 6.44
N GLU A 128 -6.05 2.34 6.96
CA GLU A 128 -4.91 2.34 7.90
C GLU A 128 -3.64 2.90 7.26
N LEU A 129 -3.38 2.56 5.99
CA LEU A 129 -2.26 3.10 5.23
C LEU A 129 -2.38 4.62 5.06
N VAL A 130 -3.56 5.10 4.67
CA VAL A 130 -3.84 6.55 4.49
C VAL A 130 -3.74 7.30 5.81
N GLU A 131 -4.24 6.74 6.91
CA GLU A 131 -4.13 7.35 8.24
C GLU A 131 -2.66 7.50 8.67
N SER A 132 -1.86 6.43 8.51
CA SER A 132 -0.43 6.43 8.79
C SER A 132 0.35 7.45 7.95
N MET A 133 0.04 7.52 6.65
CA MET A 133 0.61 8.52 5.74
C MET A 133 0.21 9.94 6.13
N SER A 134 -1.05 10.16 6.51
CA SER A 134 -1.58 11.47 6.88
C SER A 134 -0.89 12.03 8.10
N HIS A 135 -0.76 11.21 9.15
CA HIS A 135 -0.07 11.61 10.38
C HIS A 135 1.40 12.00 10.12
N THR A 136 2.11 11.19 9.33
CA THR A 136 3.52 11.47 8.96
C THR A 136 3.63 12.76 8.14
N THR A 137 2.77 12.93 7.13
CA THR A 137 2.78 14.08 6.22
C THR A 137 2.38 15.38 6.93
N TYR A 138 1.48 15.30 7.92
CA TYR A 138 1.10 16.47 8.71
C TYR A 138 2.27 17.03 9.53
N ALA A 139 3.22 16.20 9.95
CA ALA A 139 4.44 16.68 10.60
C ALA A 139 5.30 17.54 9.66
N TYR A 140 5.37 17.20 8.37
CA TYR A 140 6.05 18.01 7.36
C TYR A 140 5.37 19.36 7.17
N TYR A 141 4.03 19.37 7.11
CA TYR A 141 3.25 20.60 6.99
C TYR A 141 3.47 21.51 8.19
N LYS A 142 3.38 20.97 9.42
CA LYS A 142 3.61 21.73 10.66
C LYS A 142 4.98 22.37 10.68
N GLU A 143 6.01 21.65 10.25
CA GLU A 143 7.36 22.20 10.19
C GLU A 143 7.48 23.30 9.13
N ALA A 144 6.88 23.12 7.96
CA ALA A 144 6.88 24.14 6.90
C ALA A 144 6.16 25.42 7.37
N ARG A 145 5.05 25.25 8.11
CA ARG A 145 4.30 26.35 8.72
C ARG A 145 5.12 27.05 9.81
N ARG A 146 5.79 26.29 10.68
CA ARG A 146 6.66 26.82 11.74
C ARG A 146 7.80 27.67 11.18
N ARG A 147 8.34 27.29 10.02
CA ARG A 147 9.41 28.04 9.31
C ARG A 147 8.89 29.18 8.43
N GLY A 148 7.58 29.36 8.33
CA GLY A 148 6.98 30.40 7.49
C GLY A 148 7.09 30.13 5.99
N LEU A 149 7.35 28.87 5.57
CA LEU A 149 7.47 28.50 4.16
C LEU A 149 6.12 28.46 3.44
N THR A 150 5.04 28.23 4.20
CA THR A 150 3.65 28.27 3.71
C THR A 150 2.84 29.31 4.48
N LYS A 151 2.01 30.06 3.75
CA LYS A 151 1.04 31.00 4.30
C LYS A 151 -0.33 30.36 4.54
N THR A 152 -0.60 29.21 3.91
CA THR A 152 -1.86 28.45 4.05
C THR A 152 -1.97 27.88 5.46
N ASP A 153 -3.16 28.01 6.05
CA ASP A 153 -3.49 27.39 7.33
C ASP A 153 -4.45 26.23 7.06
N ILE A 154 -3.98 25.02 7.34
CA ILE A 154 -4.68 23.75 7.14
C ILE A 154 -4.62 22.96 8.43
N SER A 155 -5.78 22.46 8.87
CA SER A 155 -5.88 21.53 9.98
C SER A 155 -5.51 20.10 9.58
N GLU A 156 -5.17 19.26 10.56
CA GLU A 156 -4.90 17.84 10.34
C GLU A 156 -6.04 17.11 9.62
N LYS A 157 -7.29 17.47 9.93
CA LYS A 157 -8.48 16.89 9.32
C LYS A 157 -8.62 17.27 7.84
N GLU A 158 -8.37 18.53 7.51
CA GLU A 158 -8.43 19.01 6.13
C GLU A 158 -7.33 18.35 5.29
N LEU A 159 -6.10 18.26 5.81
CA LEU A 159 -5.02 17.57 5.12
C LEU A 159 -5.33 16.07 4.93
N HIS A 160 -5.89 15.42 5.94
CA HIS A 160 -6.31 14.01 5.86
C HIS A 160 -7.36 13.78 4.75
N VAL A 161 -8.35 14.67 4.60
CA VAL A 161 -9.35 14.57 3.51
C VAL A 161 -8.69 14.64 2.13
N MET A 162 -7.75 15.58 1.97
CA MET A 162 -7.02 15.73 0.70
C MET A 162 -6.15 14.51 0.41
N LEU A 163 -5.41 14.01 1.40
CA LEU A 163 -4.54 12.84 1.27
C LEU A 163 -5.34 11.57 1.01
N SER A 164 -6.51 11.41 1.63
CA SER A 164 -7.41 10.29 1.35
C SER A 164 -7.84 10.28 -0.10
N SER A 165 -8.26 11.43 -0.63
CA SER A 165 -8.67 11.56 -2.03
C SER A 165 -7.51 11.23 -3.00
N PHE A 166 -6.30 11.64 -2.66
CA PHE A 166 -5.09 11.36 -3.43
C PHE A 166 -4.74 9.87 -3.44
N TRP A 167 -4.69 9.24 -2.26
CA TRP A 167 -4.35 7.82 -2.16
C TRP A 167 -5.41 6.91 -2.75
N THR A 168 -6.70 7.23 -2.59
CA THR A 168 -7.77 6.51 -3.28
C THR A 168 -7.53 6.57 -4.80
N ALA A 169 -7.23 7.74 -5.37
CA ALA A 169 -6.93 7.82 -6.81
C ALA A 169 -5.70 6.99 -7.25
N ILE A 170 -4.71 6.76 -6.37
CA ILE A 170 -3.58 5.84 -6.63
C ILE A 170 -4.03 4.37 -6.55
N CYS A 171 -4.91 4.02 -5.62
CA CYS A 171 -5.36 2.66 -5.37
C CYS A 171 -6.44 2.19 -6.37
N GLU A 172 -7.27 3.09 -6.89
CA GLU A 172 -8.38 2.80 -7.82
C GLU A 172 -7.97 1.94 -9.04
N PRO A 173 -6.86 2.21 -9.76
CA PRO A 173 -6.39 1.34 -10.84
C PRO A 173 -6.11 -0.10 -10.39
N LEU A 174 -5.52 -0.26 -9.19
CA LEU A 174 -5.25 -1.56 -8.61
C LEU A 174 -6.55 -2.26 -8.22
N ILE A 175 -7.52 -1.55 -7.66
CA ILE A 175 -8.83 -2.10 -7.27
C ILE A 175 -9.58 -2.61 -8.51
N HIS A 176 -9.64 -1.79 -9.56
CA HIS A 176 -10.36 -2.11 -10.80
C HIS A 176 -9.60 -3.01 -11.77
N GLY A 177 -8.34 -3.31 -11.49
CA GLY A 177 -7.58 -4.34 -12.20
C GLY A 177 -6.98 -3.87 -13.51
N PHE A 178 -6.60 -2.59 -13.57
CA PHE A 178 -5.98 -1.98 -14.73
C PHE A 178 -4.55 -2.49 -14.91
N THR A 179 -4.10 -2.60 -16.16
CA THR A 179 -2.70 -2.93 -16.46
C THR A 179 -1.79 -1.77 -16.07
N LYS A 180 -0.48 -2.05 -15.98
CA LYS A 180 0.53 -1.04 -15.68
C LYS A 180 0.54 0.09 -16.72
N GLU A 181 0.31 -0.24 -17.99
CA GLU A 181 0.21 0.73 -19.08
C GLU A 181 -1.01 1.64 -18.92
N GLU A 182 -2.17 1.09 -18.56
CA GLU A 182 -3.39 1.86 -18.31
C GLU A 182 -3.22 2.81 -17.11
N ALA A 183 -2.58 2.33 -16.05
CA ALA A 183 -2.28 3.11 -14.85
C ALA A 183 -1.27 4.24 -15.09
N GLY A 184 -0.35 4.06 -16.03
CA GLY A 184 0.62 5.10 -16.43
C GLY A 184 -0.05 6.39 -16.88
N HIS A 185 -1.17 6.31 -17.62
CA HIS A 185 -1.92 7.50 -18.03
C HIS A 185 -2.62 8.20 -16.85
N ILE A 186 -3.07 7.42 -15.86
CA ILE A 186 -3.73 7.95 -14.66
C ILE A 186 -2.72 8.72 -13.80
N SER A 187 -1.51 8.19 -13.66
CA SER A 187 -0.39 8.88 -12.98
C SER A 187 -0.18 10.31 -13.51
N ASP A 188 -0.22 10.48 -14.84
CA ASP A 188 -0.06 11.79 -15.49
C ASP A 188 -1.22 12.75 -15.17
N LEU A 189 -2.45 12.25 -15.19
CA LEU A 189 -3.64 13.05 -14.83
C LEU A 189 -3.59 13.46 -13.36
N MET A 190 -3.11 12.58 -12.47
CA MET A 190 -2.96 12.86 -11.05
C MET A 190 -1.95 13.97 -10.77
N CYS A 191 -0.82 13.99 -11.49
CA CYS A 191 0.17 15.09 -11.39
C CYS A 191 -0.45 16.46 -11.69
N GLY A 192 -1.41 16.51 -12.63
CA GLY A 192 -2.14 17.75 -12.96
C GLY A 192 -3.25 18.10 -11.97
N LEU A 193 -3.89 17.10 -11.37
CA LEU A 193 -5.02 17.29 -10.45
C LEU A 193 -4.56 17.68 -9.03
N PHE A 194 -3.49 17.05 -8.53
CA PHE A 194 -3.01 17.19 -7.16
C PHE A 194 -1.74 18.05 -7.07
N ASP A 195 -1.89 19.37 -7.24
CA ASP A 195 -0.79 20.32 -7.07
C ASP A 195 -0.67 20.76 -5.59
N TRP A 196 0.02 19.93 -4.80
CA TRP A 196 0.27 20.19 -3.38
C TRP A 196 1.09 21.45 -3.13
N TYR A 197 2.04 21.74 -4.02
CA TYR A 197 2.90 22.92 -3.93
C TYR A 197 2.07 24.20 -3.98
N LYS A 198 1.13 24.25 -4.93
CA LYS A 198 0.16 25.34 -5.07
C LYS A 198 -0.87 25.35 -3.94
N MET A 199 -1.39 24.19 -3.53
CA MET A 199 -2.34 24.08 -2.41
C MET A 199 -1.75 24.67 -1.12
N LEU A 200 -0.48 24.34 -0.83
CA LEU A 200 0.24 24.85 0.33
C LEU A 200 0.84 26.24 0.10
N GLY A 201 0.73 26.81 -1.10
CA GLY A 201 1.23 28.15 -1.39
C GLY A 201 2.72 28.31 -1.14
N PHE A 202 3.52 27.28 -1.44
CA PHE A 202 4.98 27.40 -1.40
C PHE A 202 5.46 28.35 -2.51
N GLU A 203 6.46 29.16 -2.20
CA GLU A 203 7.12 30.04 -3.17
C GLU A 203 8.21 29.23 -3.90
N ARG A 204 8.09 29.15 -5.24
CA ARG A 204 9.04 28.50 -6.15
C ARG A 204 10.39 29.21 -6.20
#